data_AF-A0AAW4UL26-F1
#
_entry.id   AF-A0AAW4UL26-F1
#
_cell.length_a   1.000
_cell.length_b   1.000
_cell.length_c   1.000
_cell.angle_alpha   90.00
_cell.angle_beta   90.00
_cell.angle_gamma   90.00
#
_symmetry.space_group_name_H-M   'P 1'
#
loop_
_entity.id
_entity.type
_entity.pdbx_description
1 polymer ?
#
loop_
_entity_poly.entity_id
_entity_poly.type
_entity_poly.pdbx_seq_one_letter_code
_entity_poly.pdbx_strand_id
1 'polypeptide(L)'
;MKKRIINYRLKIDNLLANPDKISKEEWKKILQEHLTQIAFFQHERLVHLIVTVTFAILTMMSIIASVMISNPMLLVLTLLFLVLLVPYIMHYYTLENEVQKMYTQYDEILKHLS
;
A
#
# COMPACT_ATOMS: atom_id res chain seq x y z
N MET A 1 3.30 -6.23 7.37
CA MET A 1 2.16 -5.46 6.83
C MET A 1 1.01 -6.33 6.34
N LYS A 2 1.20 -7.15 5.28
CA LYS A 2 0.11 -7.89 4.63
C LYS A 2 -0.77 -8.73 5.58
N LYS A 3 -0.18 -9.42 6.56
CA LYS A 3 -0.95 -10.17 7.59
C LYS A 3 -1.77 -9.25 8.51
N ARG A 4 -1.24 -8.08 8.87
CA ARG A 4 -1.91 -7.12 9.77
C ARG A 4 -3.12 -6.48 9.08
N ILE A 5 -2.98 -6.05 7.83
CA ILE A 5 -4.11 -5.50 7.05
C ILE A 5 -5.19 -6.55 6.83
N ILE A 6 -4.82 -7.79 6.48
CA ILE A 6 -5.79 -8.89 6.28
C ILE A 6 -6.53 -9.20 7.59
N ASN A 7 -5.83 -9.39 8.70
CA ASN A 7 -6.47 -9.67 9.99
C ASN A 7 -7.39 -8.53 10.44
N TYR A 8 -6.97 -7.28 10.23
CA TYR A 8 -7.80 -6.12 10.56
C TYR A 8 -9.04 -6.03 9.66
N ARG A 9 -8.89 -6.25 8.36
CA ARG A 9 -10.01 -6.28 7.42
C ARG A 9 -11.02 -7.38 7.78
N LEU A 10 -10.54 -8.59 8.11
CA LEU A 10 -11.39 -9.69 8.58
C LEU A 10 -12.12 -9.35 9.89
N LYS A 11 -11.48 -8.62 10.81
CA LYS A 11 -12.15 -8.14 12.02
C LYS A 11 -13.30 -7.20 11.67
N ILE A 12 -13.09 -6.25 10.76
CA ILE A 12 -14.11 -5.30 10.31
C ILE A 12 -15.24 -6.01 9.55
N ASP A 13 -14.92 -6.94 8.65
CA ASP A 13 -15.91 -7.75 7.93
C ASP A 13 -16.82 -8.52 8.89
N ASN A 14 -16.25 -9.12 9.95
CA ASN A 14 -17.04 -9.83 10.97
C ASN A 14 -17.95 -8.90 11.79
N LEU A 15 -17.52 -7.65 12.04
CA LEU A 15 -18.31 -6.64 12.74
C LEU A 15 -19.47 -6.15 11.85
N LEU A 16 -19.20 -5.93 10.56
CA LEU A 16 -20.21 -5.57 9.57
C LEU A 16 -21.25 -6.69 9.34
N ALA A 17 -20.85 -7.96 9.51
CA ALA A 17 -21.77 -9.10 9.41
C ALA A 17 -22.74 -9.25 10.61
N ASN A 18 -22.48 -8.59 11.74
CA ASN A 18 -23.34 -8.63 12.94
C ASN A 18 -23.66 -7.21 13.46
N PRO A 19 -24.33 -6.36 12.65
CA PRO A 19 -24.51 -4.94 12.96
C PRO A 19 -25.46 -4.70 14.16
N ASP A 20 -26.36 -5.65 14.44
CA ASP A 20 -27.42 -5.51 15.46
C ASP A 20 -26.91 -5.49 16.91
N LYS A 21 -25.63 -5.84 17.13
CA LYS A 21 -25.01 -5.88 18.47
C LYS A 21 -24.22 -4.62 18.81
N ILE A 22 -24.07 -3.67 17.89
CA ILE A 22 -23.14 -2.55 18.00
C ILE A 22 -23.92 -1.23 18.08
N SER A 23 -23.69 -0.46 19.15
CA SER A 23 -24.29 0.86 19.32
C SER A 23 -23.72 1.88 18.32
N LYS A 24 -24.50 2.92 17.97
CA LYS A 24 -24.02 4.03 17.11
C LYS A 24 -22.76 4.71 17.66
N GLU A 25 -22.61 4.81 18.98
CA GLU A 25 -21.38 5.37 19.59
C GLU A 25 -20.15 4.47 19.39
N GLU A 26 -20.36 3.16 19.40
CA GLU A 26 -19.30 2.18 19.22
C GLU A 26 -18.88 2.09 17.75
N TRP A 27 -19.83 2.20 16.83
CA TRP A 27 -19.55 2.40 15.40
C TRP A 27 -18.71 3.66 15.12
N LYS A 28 -18.96 4.78 15.82
CA LYS A 28 -18.12 5.99 15.70
C LYS A 28 -16.67 5.73 16.12
N LYS A 29 -16.46 4.99 17.22
CA LYS A 29 -15.11 4.62 17.67
C LYS A 29 -14.42 3.72 16.65
N ILE A 30 -15.11 2.69 16.16
CA ILE A 30 -14.59 1.77 15.14
C ILE A 30 -14.23 2.53 13.86
N LEU A 31 -15.07 3.48 13.42
CA LEU A 31 -14.81 4.32 12.26
C LEU A 31 -13.54 5.16 12.43
N GLN A 32 -13.35 5.78 13.60
CA GLN A 32 -12.16 6.58 13.89
C GLN A 32 -10.89 5.72 13.92
N GLU A 33 -10.95 4.52 14.51
CA GLU A 33 -9.87 3.55 14.45
C GLU A 33 -9.58 3.12 13.00
N HIS A 34 -10.62 2.89 12.20
CA HIS A 34 -10.51 2.46 10.81
C HIS A 34 -9.83 3.52 9.94
N LEU A 35 -10.24 4.78 10.07
CA LEU A 35 -9.60 5.91 9.42
C LEU A 35 -8.12 6.04 9.80
N THR A 36 -7.81 5.81 11.08
CA THR A 36 -6.42 5.83 11.57
C THR A 36 -5.60 4.71 10.92
N GLN A 37 -6.16 3.50 10.79
CA GLN A 37 -5.48 2.39 10.09
C GLN A 37 -5.30 2.68 8.60
N ILE A 38 -6.32 3.22 7.91
CA ILE A 38 -6.22 3.65 6.52
C ILE A 38 -5.06 4.64 6.35
N ALA A 39 -4.95 5.65 7.22
CA ALA A 39 -3.89 6.65 7.17
C ALA A 39 -2.48 6.04 7.32
N PHE A 40 -2.32 5.06 8.21
CA PHE A 40 -1.04 4.33 8.35
C PHE A 40 -0.65 3.61 7.06
N PHE A 41 -1.59 2.88 6.43
CA PHE A 41 -1.31 2.16 5.18
C PHE A 41 -1.12 3.10 3.98
N GLN A 42 -1.80 4.25 3.96
CA GLN A 42 -1.54 5.30 2.99
C GLN A 42 -0.11 5.85 3.10
N HIS A 43 0.39 6.06 4.33
CA HIS A 43 1.75 6.54 4.55
C HIS A 43 2.78 5.53 4.04
N GLU A 44 2.61 4.24 4.37
CA GLU A 44 3.49 3.17 3.89
C GLU A 44 3.50 3.10 2.35
N ARG A 45 2.32 3.21 1.72
CA ARG A 45 2.21 3.28 0.25
C ARG A 45 2.96 4.47 -0.33
N LEU A 46 2.84 5.64 0.26
CA LEU A 46 3.55 6.84 -0.19
C LEU A 46 5.06 6.65 -0.13
N VAL A 47 5.57 6.11 0.98
CA VAL A 47 7.01 5.79 1.12
C VAL A 47 7.45 4.80 0.05
N HIS A 48 6.68 3.73 -0.20
CA HIS A 48 6.99 2.78 -1.26
C HIS A 48 6.99 3.41 -2.64
N LEU A 49 6.07 4.33 -2.93
CA LEU A 49 6.05 5.07 -4.19
C LEU A 49 7.31 5.90 -4.36
N ILE A 50 7.70 6.67 -3.34
CA ILE A 50 8.89 7.52 -3.35
C ILE A 50 10.14 6.67 -3.61
N VAL A 51 10.29 5.55 -2.91
CA VAL A 51 11.44 4.66 -3.10
C VAL A 51 11.44 4.05 -4.51
N THR A 52 10.28 3.61 -5.01
CA THR A 52 10.15 3.03 -6.36
C THR A 52 10.49 4.06 -7.45
N VAL A 53 9.99 5.28 -7.34
CA VAL A 53 10.30 6.39 -8.26
C VAL A 53 11.79 6.73 -8.21
N THR A 54 12.38 6.75 -7.01
CA THR A 54 13.83 6.99 -6.85
C THR A 54 14.64 5.92 -7.58
N PHE A 55 14.32 4.64 -7.40
CA PHE A 55 14.98 3.54 -8.13
C PHE A 55 14.75 3.63 -9.65
N ALA A 56 13.56 4.01 -10.10
CA ALA A 56 13.28 4.19 -11.52
C ALA A 56 14.16 5.29 -12.14
N ILE A 57 14.31 6.43 -11.46
CA ILE A 57 15.18 7.53 -11.89
C ILE A 57 16.65 7.09 -11.90
N LEU A 58 17.13 6.43 -10.85
CA LEU A 58 18.50 5.89 -10.79
C LEU A 58 18.76 4.88 -11.91
N THR A 59 17.79 4.02 -12.22
CA THR A 59 17.87 3.06 -13.32
C THR A 59 18.01 3.79 -14.65
N MET A 60 17.20 4.81 -14.90
CA MET A 60 17.25 5.61 -16.13
C MET A 60 18.61 6.31 -16.30
N MET A 61 19.12 6.93 -15.23
CA MET A 61 20.46 7.53 -15.24
C MET A 61 21.56 6.49 -15.49
N SER A 62 21.45 5.31 -14.88
CA SER A 62 22.39 4.20 -15.07
C SER A 62 22.40 3.69 -16.52
N ILE A 63 21.23 3.58 -17.16
CA ILE A 63 21.11 3.20 -18.58
C ILE A 63 21.85 4.22 -19.45
N ILE A 64 21.58 5.52 -19.25
CA ILE A 64 22.21 6.60 -20.02
C ILE A 64 23.74 6.57 -19.84
N ALA A 65 24.22 6.45 -18.60
CA ALA A 65 25.64 6.37 -18.30
C ALA A 65 26.28 5.12 -18.93
N SER A 66 25.59 3.98 -18.90
CA SER A 66 26.07 2.74 -19.50
C SER A 66 26.27 2.85 -21.01
N VAL A 67 25.37 3.54 -21.71
CA VAL A 67 25.46 3.76 -23.17
C VAL A 67 26.59 4.74 -23.50
N MET A 68 26.72 5.83 -22.73
CA MET A 68 27.74 6.86 -22.99
C MET A 68 29.16 6.39 -22.68
N ILE A 69 29.36 5.67 -21.57
CA ILE A 69 30.69 5.28 -21.07
C ILE A 69 31.12 3.92 -21.63
N SER A 70 30.18 3.10 -22.14
CA SER A 70 30.44 1.74 -22.65
C SER A 70 31.16 0.81 -21.65
N ASN A 71 30.91 1.01 -20.35
CA ASN A 71 31.52 0.20 -19.30
C ASN A 71 30.59 -0.97 -18.89
N PRO A 72 31.02 -2.23 -19.01
CA PRO A 72 30.20 -3.39 -18.66
C PRO A 72 29.80 -3.44 -17.18
N MET A 73 30.56 -2.78 -16.28
CA MET A 73 30.19 -2.68 -14.87
C MET A 73 28.89 -1.89 -14.65
N LEU A 74 28.62 -0.88 -15.50
CA LEU A 74 27.38 -0.08 -15.44
C LEU A 74 26.17 -0.88 -15.95
N LEU A 75 26.37 -1.84 -16.85
CA LEU A 75 25.31 -2.77 -17.26
C LEU A 75 24.88 -3.66 -16.09
N VAL A 76 25.85 -4.18 -15.32
CA VAL A 76 25.56 -4.99 -14.12
C VAL A 76 24.81 -4.16 -13.08
N LEU A 77 25.23 -2.91 -12.85
CA LEU A 77 24.54 -1.99 -11.94
C LEU A 77 23.09 -1.72 -12.40
N THR A 78 22.89 -1.49 -13.69
CA THR A 78 21.56 -1.28 -14.28
C THR A 78 20.67 -2.51 -14.11
N LEU A 79 21.22 -3.71 -14.34
CA LEU A 79 20.50 -4.97 -14.14
C LEU A 79 20.08 -5.15 -12.68
N LEU A 80 20.97 -4.80 -11.74
CA LEU A 80 20.68 -4.87 -10.31
C LEU A 80 19.51 -3.94 -9.94
N PHE A 81 19.49 -2.70 -10.45
CA PHE A 81 18.35 -1.80 -10.21
C PHE A 81 17.05 -2.31 -10.84
N LEU A 82 17.10 -2.90 -12.04
CA LEU A 82 15.92 -3.51 -12.68
C LEU A 82 15.36 -4.68 -11.85
N VAL A 83 16.23 -5.56 -11.36
CA VAL A 83 15.83 -6.70 -10.51
C VAL A 83 15.20 -6.21 -9.21
N LEU A 84 15.68 -5.11 -8.64
CA LEU A 84 15.07 -4.48 -7.47
C LEU A 84 13.74 -3.79 -7.81
N LEU A 85 13.58 -3.20 -9.00
CA LEU A 85 12.36 -2.50 -9.37
C LEU A 85 11.12 -3.41 -9.37
N VAL A 86 11.26 -4.65 -9.87
CA VAL A 86 10.17 -5.63 -9.99
C VAL A 86 9.46 -5.92 -8.66
N PRO A 87 10.14 -6.36 -7.59
CA PRO A 87 9.49 -6.61 -6.30
C PRO A 87 8.91 -5.34 -5.67
N TYR A 88 9.53 -4.18 -5.90
CA TYR A 88 8.99 -2.89 -5.41
C TYR A 88 7.65 -2.54 -6.06
N ILE A 89 7.54 -2.69 -7.39
CA ILE A 89 6.28 -2.48 -8.12
C ILE A 89 5.21 -3.47 -7.64
N MET A 90 5.54 -4.76 -7.54
CA MET A 90 4.62 -5.81 -7.07
C MET A 90 4.12 -5.54 -5.64
N HIS A 91 5.01 -5.07 -4.76
CA HIS A 91 4.65 -4.71 -3.41
C HIS A 91 3.69 -3.52 -3.36
N TYR A 92 3.97 -2.48 -4.17
CA TYR A 92 3.11 -1.30 -4.27
C TYR A 92 1.68 -1.67 -4.70
N TYR A 93 1.52 -2.46 -5.77
CA TYR A 93 0.19 -2.92 -6.22
C TYR A 93 -0.55 -3.73 -5.17
N THR A 94 0.17 -4.57 -4.41
CA THR A 94 -0.43 -5.34 -3.32
C THR A 94 -0.97 -4.42 -2.22
N LEU A 95 -0.23 -3.37 -1.85
CA LEU A 95 -0.70 -2.41 -0.85
C LEU A 95 -1.90 -1.61 -1.35
N GLU A 96 -1.84 -1.12 -2.59
CA GLU A 96 -2.93 -0.35 -3.22
C GLU A 96 -4.26 -1.09 -3.14
N ASN A 97 -4.26 -2.35 -3.59
CA ASN A 97 -5.45 -3.19 -3.65
C ASN A 97 -6.06 -3.44 -2.25
N GLU A 98 -5.24 -3.56 -1.21
CA GLU A 98 -5.74 -3.80 0.14
C GLU A 98 -6.30 -2.53 0.79
N VAL A 99 -5.67 -1.37 0.56
CA VAL A 99 -6.19 -0.07 1.01
C VAL A 99 -7.52 0.25 0.30
N GLN A 100 -7.65 -0.08 -0.98
CA GLN A 100 -8.88 0.14 -1.74
C GLN A 100 -10.07 -0.61 -1.15
N LYS A 101 -9.85 -1.85 -0.68
CA LYS A 101 -10.89 -2.63 0.01
C LYS A 101 -11.24 -2.04 1.39
N MET A 102 -10.30 -1.39 2.07
CA MET A 102 -10.60 -0.69 3.33
C MET A 102 -11.49 0.53 3.09
N TYR A 103 -11.36 1.24 1.97
CA TYR A 103 -12.31 2.32 1.65
C TYR A 103 -13.73 1.82 1.44
N THR A 104 -13.90 0.66 0.81
CA THR A 104 -15.24 0.05 0.69
C THR A 104 -15.84 -0.28 2.06
N GLN A 105 -15.04 -0.83 2.99
CA GLN A 105 -15.48 -1.08 4.37
C GLN A 105 -15.85 0.21 5.09
N TYR A 106 -15.08 1.28 4.88
CA TYR A 106 -15.40 2.61 5.41
C TYR A 106 -16.78 3.11 4.95
N ASP A 107 -17.09 2.99 3.65
CA ASP A 107 -18.38 3.40 3.09
C ASP A 107 -19.54 2.57 3.67
N GLU A 108 -19.31 1.27 3.91
CA GLU A 108 -20.29 0.39 4.55
C GLU A 108 -20.55 0.78 6.02
N ILE A 109 -19.50 1.06 6.79
CA ILE A 109 -19.64 1.53 8.18
C ILE A 109 -20.45 2.84 8.22
N LEU A 110 -20.22 3.75 7.28
CA LEU A 110 -20.90 5.04 7.19
C LEU A 110 -22.41 4.88 6.94
N LYS A 111 -22.81 3.91 6.12
CA LYS A 111 -24.24 3.60 5.89
C LYS A 111 -24.96 3.15 7.16
N HIS A 112 -24.27 2.42 8.05
CA HIS A 112 -24.84 2.00 9.34
C HIS A 112 -24.89 3.15 10.37
N LEU A 113 -24.09 4.20 10.18
CA LEU A 113 -24.05 5.34 11.08
C LEU A 113 -25.11 6.40 10.77
N SER A 114 -25.48 6.51 9.49
CA SER A 114 -26.54 7.40 8.98
C SER A 114 -27.93 7.07 9.53
#